data_AF-A0A537X579-F1
#
_entry.id   AF-A0A537X579-F1
#
_cell.length_a   1.000
_cell.length_b   1.000
_cell.length_c   1.000
_cell.angle_alpha   90.00
_cell.angle_beta   90.00
_cell.angle_gamma   90.00
#
_symmetry.space_group_name_H-M   'P 1'
#
loop_
_entity.id
_entity.type
_entity.pdbx_description
1 polymer ?
#
loop_
_entity_poly.entity_id
_entity_poly.type
_entity_poly.pdbx_seq_one_letter_code
_entity_poly.pdbx_strand_id
1 'polypeptide(L)'
;MEVNRDITSRKLAESEAARQTLVLEQTIAQLANSNQELEQFAYIASHDLSEPLRSISSPIALVAHRYRGQLDPDTDRFIDFAVEGCQRMQTIIDDLLAFSRAGRGAALEWVDTNLLVNTVMADLSARLGETGARLHVGDLPTVLAQPVHLGQVFQNLIANALKFV
;
A
#
# COMPACT_ATOMS: atom_id res chain seq x y z
N MET A 1 -16.89 -18.45 -58.84
CA MET A 1 -17.22 -19.00 -57.51
C MET A 1 -16.19 -18.65 -56.43
N GLU A 2 -15.00 -18.12 -56.75
CA GLU A 2 -13.96 -17.80 -55.75
C GLU A 2 -14.28 -16.57 -54.87
N VAL A 3 -14.96 -15.55 -55.39
CA VAL A 3 -15.26 -14.29 -54.68
C VAL A 3 -16.18 -14.48 -53.46
N ASN A 4 -17.08 -15.47 -53.47
CA ASN A 4 -18.01 -15.71 -52.37
C ASN A 4 -17.31 -16.40 -51.17
N ARG A 5 -16.26 -17.19 -51.44
CA ARG A 5 -15.47 -17.90 -50.43
C ARG A 5 -14.62 -16.93 -49.61
N ASP A 6 -14.06 -15.90 -50.27
CA ASP A 6 -13.24 -14.86 -49.65
C ASP A 6 -14.06 -13.95 -48.71
N ILE A 7 -15.27 -13.54 -49.15
CA ILE A 7 -16.19 -12.75 -48.32
C ILE A 7 -16.65 -13.54 -47.08
N THR A 8 -16.88 -14.84 -47.23
CA THR A 8 -17.27 -15.71 -46.12
C THR A 8 -16.15 -15.83 -45.08
N SER A 9 -14.90 -16.06 -45.53
CA SER A 9 -13.73 -16.12 -44.65
C SER A 9 -13.49 -14.81 -43.89
N ARG A 10 -13.64 -13.65 -44.57
CA ARG A 10 -13.47 -12.34 -43.92
C ARG A 10 -14.55 -12.05 -42.88
N LYS A 11 -15.81 -12.35 -43.19
CA LYS A 11 -16.94 -12.19 -42.25
C LYS A 11 -16.81 -13.08 -41.01
N LEU A 12 -16.31 -14.31 -41.17
CA LEU A 12 -16.02 -15.21 -40.04
C LEU A 12 -14.91 -14.65 -39.15
N ALA A 13 -13.83 -14.13 -39.74
CA ALA A 13 -12.73 -13.52 -38.98
C ALA A 13 -13.18 -12.25 -38.22
N GLU A 14 -13.95 -11.38 -38.87
CA GLU A 14 -14.53 -10.17 -38.24
C GLU A 14 -15.48 -10.56 -37.08
N SER A 15 -16.31 -11.59 -37.26
CA SER A 15 -17.21 -12.07 -36.21
C SER A 15 -16.48 -12.70 -35.04
N GLU A 16 -15.41 -13.47 -35.27
CA GLU A 16 -14.60 -14.06 -34.20
C GLU A 16 -13.86 -12.97 -33.43
N ALA A 17 -13.29 -11.98 -34.12
CA ALA A 17 -12.63 -10.82 -33.49
C ALA A 17 -13.60 -9.99 -32.65
N ALA A 18 -14.83 -9.77 -33.13
CA ALA A 18 -15.87 -9.08 -32.35
C ALA A 18 -16.26 -9.90 -31.10
N ARG A 19 -16.37 -11.23 -31.22
CA ARG A 19 -16.66 -12.10 -30.09
C ARG A 19 -15.53 -12.08 -29.04
N GLN A 20 -14.28 -12.14 -29.49
CA GLN A 20 -13.11 -12.05 -28.61
C GLN A 20 -13.06 -10.71 -27.88
N THR A 21 -13.34 -9.61 -28.59
CA THR A 21 -13.40 -8.26 -28.00
C THR A 21 -14.46 -8.20 -26.90
N LEU A 22 -15.67 -8.70 -27.17
CA LEU A 22 -16.75 -8.74 -26.19
C LEU A 22 -16.40 -9.55 -24.94
N VAL A 23 -15.78 -10.73 -25.12
CA VAL A 23 -15.31 -11.56 -24.00
C VAL A 23 -14.23 -10.84 -23.20
N LEU A 24 -13.32 -10.13 -23.87
CA LEU A 24 -12.27 -9.35 -23.22
C LEU A 24 -12.88 -8.22 -22.37
N GLU A 25 -13.82 -7.46 -22.92
CA GLU A 25 -14.53 -6.38 -22.21
C GLU A 25 -15.28 -6.91 -20.99
N GLN A 26 -15.98 -8.03 -21.13
CA GLN A 26 -16.66 -8.69 -20.00
C GLN A 26 -15.68 -9.14 -18.91
N THR A 27 -14.55 -9.72 -19.31
CA THR A 27 -13.52 -10.19 -18.37
C THR A 27 -12.90 -9.00 -17.63
N ILE A 28 -12.61 -7.90 -18.33
CA ILE A 28 -12.09 -6.66 -17.72
C ILE A 28 -13.09 -6.09 -16.72
N ALA A 29 -14.37 -6.03 -17.07
CA ALA A 29 -15.42 -5.54 -16.18
C ALA A 29 -15.56 -6.42 -14.92
N GLN A 30 -15.50 -7.75 -15.07
CA GLN A 30 -15.51 -8.68 -13.93
C GLN A 30 -14.28 -8.52 -13.04
N LEU A 31 -13.09 -8.36 -13.63
CA LEU A 31 -11.86 -8.12 -12.87
C LEU A 31 -11.95 -6.82 -12.07
N ALA A 32 -12.47 -5.75 -12.68
CA ALA A 32 -12.64 -4.45 -12.03
C ALA A 32 -13.60 -4.54 -10.84
N ASN A 33 -14.75 -5.21 -11.00
CA ASN A 33 -15.70 -5.41 -9.92
C ASN A 33 -15.10 -6.25 -8.78
N SER A 34 -14.41 -7.35 -9.10
CA SER A 34 -13.78 -8.20 -8.09
C SER A 34 -12.67 -7.48 -7.31
N ASN A 35 -11.88 -6.65 -7.98
CA ASN A 35 -10.89 -5.79 -7.31
C ASN A 35 -11.57 -4.79 -6.37
N GLN A 36 -12.68 -4.16 -6.80
CA GLN A 36 -13.43 -3.22 -5.96
C GLN A 36 -14.02 -3.91 -4.71
N GLU A 37 -14.55 -5.11 -4.84
CA GLU A 37 -15.07 -5.89 -3.71
C GLU A 37 -13.95 -6.27 -2.73
N LEU A 38 -12.80 -6.71 -3.23
CA LEU A 38 -11.63 -7.02 -2.40
C LEU A 38 -11.13 -5.77 -1.66
N GLU A 39 -11.15 -4.61 -2.33
CA GLU A 39 -10.81 -3.33 -1.72
C GLU A 39 -11.73 -2.96 -0.56
N GLN A 40 -13.03 -3.07 -0.79
CA GLN A 40 -14.03 -2.75 0.22
C GLN A 40 -13.91 -3.70 1.42
N PHE A 41 -13.68 -4.98 1.18
CA PHE A 41 -13.44 -5.95 2.24
C PHE A 41 -12.19 -5.60 3.06
N ALA A 42 -11.06 -5.32 2.41
CA ALA A 42 -9.83 -4.95 3.09
C ALA A 42 -9.97 -3.63 3.87
N TYR A 43 -10.71 -2.66 3.35
CA TYR A 43 -11.00 -1.41 4.05
C TYR A 43 -11.80 -1.63 5.33
N ILE A 44 -12.90 -2.36 5.25
CA ILE A 44 -13.77 -2.65 6.41
C ILE A 44 -12.99 -3.45 7.45
N ALA A 45 -12.30 -4.53 7.03
CA ALA A 45 -11.51 -5.34 7.93
C ALA A 45 -10.40 -4.53 8.62
N SER A 46 -9.70 -3.65 7.89
CA SER A 46 -8.63 -2.83 8.47
C SER A 46 -9.17 -1.85 9.51
N HIS A 47 -10.32 -1.21 9.23
CA HIS A 47 -10.98 -0.33 10.18
C HIS A 47 -11.39 -1.07 11.45
N ASP A 48 -12.07 -2.21 11.28
CA ASP A 48 -12.61 -3.03 12.37
C ASP A 48 -11.50 -3.67 13.22
N LEU A 49 -10.30 -3.87 12.67
CA LEU A 49 -9.12 -4.33 13.41
C LEU A 49 -8.33 -3.19 14.07
N SER A 50 -8.35 -1.99 13.48
CA SER A 50 -7.60 -0.84 14.01
C SER A 50 -8.18 -0.32 15.33
N GLU A 51 -9.51 -0.26 15.44
CA GLU A 51 -10.19 0.23 16.65
C GLU A 51 -9.91 -0.62 17.91
N PRO A 52 -10.04 -1.96 17.88
CA PRO A 52 -9.67 -2.78 19.02
C PRO A 52 -8.17 -2.71 19.27
N LEU A 53 -7.31 -2.74 18.24
CA LEU A 53 -5.86 -2.64 18.40
C LEU A 53 -5.44 -1.34 19.09
N ARG A 54 -6.05 -0.20 18.74
CA ARG A 54 -5.81 1.09 19.40
C ARG A 54 -6.22 1.08 20.87
N SER A 55 -7.32 0.39 21.18
CA SER A 55 -7.88 0.28 22.52
C SER A 55 -6.99 -0.53 23.47
N ILE A 56 -6.26 -1.53 22.96
CA ILE A 56 -5.26 -2.28 23.74
C ILE A 56 -3.86 -1.66 23.70
N SER A 57 -3.44 -1.06 22.59
CA SER A 57 -2.09 -0.50 22.48
C SER A 57 -1.87 0.74 23.34
N SER A 58 -2.89 1.61 23.46
CA SER A 58 -2.74 2.88 24.19
C SER A 58 -2.51 2.68 25.70
N PRO A 59 -3.28 1.83 26.41
CA PRO A 59 -3.00 1.54 27.82
C PRO A 59 -1.65 0.87 28.04
N ILE A 60 -1.26 -0.07 27.18
CA ILE A 60 0.04 -0.76 27.29
C ILE A 60 1.19 0.23 27.13
N ALA A 61 1.14 1.11 26.12
CA ALA A 61 2.14 2.15 25.93
C ALA A 61 2.21 3.13 27.12
N LEU A 62 1.07 3.47 27.72
CA LEU A 62 1.02 4.32 28.90
C LEU A 62 1.69 3.66 30.11
N VAL A 63 1.43 2.36 30.33
CA VAL A 63 2.07 1.58 31.40
C VAL A 63 3.58 1.51 31.17
N ALA A 64 4.00 1.19 29.94
CA ALA A 64 5.40 1.16 29.54
C ALA A 64 6.10 2.49 29.85
N HIS A 65 5.48 3.61 29.49
CA HIS A 65 6.08 4.93 29.70
C HIS A 65 6.14 5.34 31.18
N ARG A 66 5.09 5.04 31.96
CA ARG A 66 4.96 5.52 33.34
C ARG A 66 5.72 4.68 34.36
N TYR A 67 5.87 3.38 34.12
CA TYR A 67 6.40 2.43 35.09
C TYR A 67 7.74 1.80 34.68
N ARG A 68 8.35 2.26 33.58
CA ARG A 68 9.67 1.78 33.14
C ARG A 68 10.69 1.88 34.27
N GLY A 69 11.38 0.78 34.56
CA GLY A 69 12.40 0.69 35.60
C GLY A 69 11.86 0.80 37.04
N GLN A 70 10.55 0.88 37.22
CA GLN A 70 9.88 0.81 38.52
C GLN A 70 9.31 -0.60 38.79
N LEU A 71 9.22 -1.43 37.76
CA LEU A 71 8.84 -2.83 37.84
C LEU A 71 10.08 -3.72 37.84
N ASP A 72 9.89 -5.03 38.03
CA ASP A 72 11.00 -5.96 37.85
C ASP A 72 11.41 -6.05 36.36
N PRO A 73 12.68 -6.40 36.07
CA PRO A 73 13.20 -6.41 34.71
C PRO A 73 12.47 -7.35 33.74
N ASP A 74 11.88 -8.43 34.24
CA ASP A 74 11.13 -9.37 33.39
C ASP A 74 9.78 -8.76 33.00
N THR A 75 9.10 -8.07 33.92
CA THR A 75 7.86 -7.34 33.63
C THR A 75 8.08 -6.22 32.62
N ASP A 76 9.14 -5.42 32.76
CA ASP A 76 9.49 -4.39 31.77
C ASP A 76 9.69 -5.01 30.37
N ARG A 77 10.38 -6.15 30.28
CA ARG A 77 10.54 -6.90 29.01
C ARG A 77 9.22 -7.38 28.44
N PHE A 78 8.30 -7.89 29.26
CA PHE A 78 6.99 -8.34 28.76
C PHE A 78 6.15 -7.19 28.21
N ILE A 79 6.21 -6.02 28.85
CA ILE A 79 5.53 -4.82 28.37
C ILE A 79 6.13 -4.38 27.03
N ASP A 80 7.47 -4.34 26.90
CA ASP A 80 8.14 -3.99 25.65
C ASP A 80 7.72 -4.96 24.51
N PHE A 81 7.68 -6.26 24.76
CA PHE A 81 7.18 -7.24 23.78
C PHE A 81 5.75 -6.98 23.34
N ALA A 82 4.87 -6.58 24.26
CA ALA A 82 3.47 -6.28 23.96
C ALA A 82 3.34 -5.00 23.12
N VAL A 83 4.10 -3.96 23.45
CA VAL A 83 4.15 -2.70 22.67
C VAL A 83 4.62 -2.98 21.24
N GLU A 84 5.74 -3.69 21.08
CA GLU A 84 6.24 -4.05 19.76
C GLU A 84 5.25 -4.92 18.97
N GLY A 85 4.58 -5.86 19.65
CA GLY A 85 3.53 -6.69 19.04
C GLY A 85 2.39 -5.84 18.47
N CYS A 86 1.93 -4.84 19.22
CA CYS A 86 0.90 -3.92 18.77
C CYS A 86 1.35 -3.10 17.55
N GLN A 87 2.59 -2.60 17.55
CA GLN A 87 3.15 -1.86 16.41
C GLN A 87 3.30 -2.73 15.16
N ARG A 88 3.70 -3.99 15.32
CA ARG A 88 3.74 -4.96 14.19
C ARG A 88 2.34 -5.20 13.62
N MET A 89 1.33 -5.39 14.46
CA MET A 89 -0.05 -5.57 14.00
C MET A 89 -0.58 -4.34 13.26
N GLN A 90 -0.28 -3.14 13.75
CA GLN A 90 -0.67 -1.89 13.08
C GLN A 90 -0.04 -1.80 11.69
N THR A 91 1.25 -2.12 11.59
CA THR A 91 1.97 -2.14 10.30
C THR A 91 1.32 -3.09 9.30
N ILE A 92 0.94 -4.30 9.74
CA ILE A 92 0.28 -5.29 8.86
C ILE A 92 -1.08 -4.77 8.37
N ILE A 93 -1.86 -4.14 9.24
CA ILE A 93 -3.18 -3.57 8.88
C ILE A 93 -3.00 -2.44 7.86
N ASP A 94 -2.05 -1.53 8.10
CA ASP A 94 -1.77 -0.42 7.20
C ASP A 94 -1.26 -0.91 5.83
N ASP A 95 -0.37 -1.92 5.82
CA ASP A 95 0.16 -2.54 4.61
C ASP A 95 -0.93 -3.24 3.80
N LEU A 96 -1.86 -3.94 4.47
CA LEU A 96 -3.00 -4.60 3.82
C LEU A 96 -3.92 -3.57 3.15
N LEU A 97 -4.18 -2.45 3.83
CA LEU A 97 -4.99 -1.36 3.31
C LEU A 97 -4.32 -0.68 2.11
N ALA A 98 -3.01 -0.45 2.17
CA ALA A 98 -2.22 0.11 1.08
C ALA A 98 -2.21 -0.82 -0.14
N PHE A 99 -2.00 -2.12 0.06
CA PHE A 99 -2.03 -3.13 -1.00
C PHE A 99 -3.39 -3.19 -1.69
N SER A 100 -4.47 -3.16 -0.90
CA SER A 100 -5.83 -3.09 -1.42
C SER A 100 -6.02 -1.87 -2.32
N ARG A 101 -5.61 -0.68 -1.88
CA ARG A 101 -5.83 0.57 -2.63
C ARG A 101 -4.97 0.72 -3.89
N ALA A 102 -3.86 -0.02 -3.98
CA ALA A 102 -2.93 0.01 -5.11
C ALA A 102 -3.59 -0.34 -6.47
N GLY A 103 -4.76 -0.98 -6.44
CA GLY A 103 -5.52 -1.38 -7.63
C GLY A 103 -6.31 -0.26 -8.33
N ARG A 104 -6.48 0.92 -7.71
CA ARG A 104 -7.23 2.00 -8.36
C ARG A 104 -6.47 2.60 -9.53
N GLY A 105 -7.14 2.61 -10.67
CA GLY A 105 -6.83 3.46 -11.83
C GLY A 105 -7.02 4.95 -11.51
N ALA A 106 -6.26 5.50 -10.56
CA ALA A 106 -6.00 6.93 -10.54
C ALA A 106 -5.28 7.31 -11.85
N ALA A 107 -5.60 8.48 -12.39
CA ALA A 107 -4.93 8.94 -13.61
C ALA A 107 -3.41 8.98 -13.37
N LEU A 108 -2.66 8.46 -14.32
CA LEU A 108 -1.22 8.67 -14.35
C LEU A 108 -0.96 10.14 -14.65
N GLU A 109 -0.12 10.78 -13.85
CA GLU A 109 0.33 12.14 -14.07
C GLU A 109 1.86 12.22 -14.00
N TRP A 110 2.41 13.29 -14.56
CA TRP A 110 3.85 13.55 -14.46
C TRP A 110 4.17 14.03 -13.04
N VAL A 111 4.87 13.19 -12.29
CA VAL A 111 5.23 13.43 -10.90
C VAL A 111 6.69 13.85 -10.82
N ASP A 112 6.95 15.01 -10.23
CA ASP A 112 8.30 15.40 -9.81
C ASP A 112 8.70 14.58 -8.58
N THR A 113 9.54 13.58 -8.81
CA THR A 113 9.96 12.63 -7.77
C THR A 113 10.79 13.31 -6.68
N ASN A 114 11.49 14.42 -6.95
CA ASN A 114 12.23 15.15 -5.91
C ASN A 114 11.26 15.75 -4.89
N LEU A 115 10.22 16.43 -5.36
CA LEU A 115 9.19 17.02 -4.50
C LEU A 115 8.45 15.95 -3.69
N LEU A 116 8.15 14.82 -4.32
CA LEU A 116 7.50 13.71 -3.66
C LEU A 116 8.35 13.12 -2.53
N VAL A 117 9.62 12.82 -2.79
CA VAL A 117 10.54 12.28 -1.78
C VAL A 117 10.77 13.28 -0.64
N ASN A 118 10.86 14.58 -0.93
CA ASN A 118 10.95 15.62 0.09
C ASN A 118 9.73 15.62 1.02
N THR A 119 8.52 15.45 0.47
CA THR A 119 7.29 15.32 1.26
C THR A 119 7.35 14.10 2.18
N VAL A 120 7.74 12.94 1.63
CA VAL A 120 7.87 11.69 2.41
C VAL A 120 8.92 11.83 3.53
N MET A 121 10.03 12.50 3.27
CA MET A 121 11.05 12.76 4.30
C MET A 121 10.53 13.66 5.42
N ALA A 122 9.71 14.67 5.09
CA ALA A 122 9.09 15.54 6.09
C ALA A 122 8.15 14.74 7.00
N ASP A 123 7.35 13.83 6.43
CA ASP A 123 6.46 12.94 7.17
C ASP A 123 7.21 11.97 8.10
N LEU A 124 8.42 11.56 7.70
CA LEU A 124 9.28 10.66 8.48
C LEU A 124 10.28 11.40 9.39
N SER A 125 10.20 12.72 9.50
CA SER A 125 11.17 13.56 10.22
C SER A 125 11.39 13.16 11.68
N ALA A 126 10.32 12.79 12.40
CA ALA A 126 10.41 12.33 13.79
C ALA A 126 11.27 11.05 13.90
N ARG A 127 11.03 10.05 13.04
CA ARG A 127 11.77 8.78 13.04
C ARG A 127 13.23 8.97 12.60
N LEU A 128 13.48 9.88 11.66
CA LEU A 128 14.83 10.29 11.27
C LEU A 128 15.58 10.93 12.45
N GLY A 129 14.91 11.78 13.23
CA GLY A 129 15.46 12.38 14.44
C GLY A 129 15.77 11.36 15.53
N GLU A 130 14.89 10.39 15.76
CA GLU A 130 15.07 9.32 16.76
C GLU A 130 16.22 8.37 16.41
N THR A 131 16.37 8.00 15.14
CA THR A 131 17.41 7.07 14.68
C THR A 131 18.76 7.74 14.44
N GLY A 132 18.80 9.06 14.26
CA GLY A 132 20.01 9.79 13.84
C GLY A 132 20.47 9.43 12.42
N ALA A 133 19.63 8.75 11.64
CA ALA A 133 19.95 8.29 10.30
C ALA A 133 20.11 9.47 9.34
N ARG A 134 21.07 9.34 8.41
CA ARG A 134 21.29 10.33 7.34
C ARG A 134 20.78 9.77 6.01
N LEU A 135 19.76 10.41 5.46
CA LEU A 135 19.28 10.08 4.12
C LEU A 135 20.04 10.90 3.08
N HIS A 136 20.54 10.24 2.04
CA HIS A 136 21.16 10.88 0.88
C HIS A 136 20.29 10.64 -0.35
N VAL A 137 19.72 11.73 -0.90
CA VAL A 137 18.89 11.71 -2.10
C VAL A 137 19.61 12.48 -3.19
N GLY A 138 19.91 11.81 -4.31
CA GLY A 138 20.44 12.46 -5.52
C GLY A 138 19.31 13.01 -6.39
N ASP A 139 19.64 13.54 -7.57
CA ASP A 139 18.64 14.06 -8.51
C ASP A 139 17.72 12.94 -9.02
N LEU A 140 16.42 13.08 -8.79
CA LEU A 140 15.41 12.13 -9.25
C LEU A 140 14.69 12.64 -10.51
N PRO A 141 14.34 11.74 -11.46
CA PRO A 141 13.64 12.14 -12.68
C PRO A 141 12.16 12.44 -12.40
N THR A 142 11.52 13.20 -13.29
CA THR A 142 10.05 13.26 -13.38
C THR A 142 9.54 11.97 -14.03
N VAL A 143 8.56 11.31 -13.43
CA VAL A 143 8.03 10.03 -13.93
C VAL A 143 6.52 10.08 -14.10
N LEU A 144 6.00 9.33 -15.07
CA LEU A 144 4.57 9.16 -15.25
C LEU A 144 4.07 8.10 -14.25
N ALA A 145 3.38 8.53 -13.20
CA ALA A 145 2.97 7.67 -12.09
C ALA A 145 1.71 8.19 -11.40
N GLN A 146 1.18 7.41 -10.46
CA GLN A 146 0.17 7.89 -9.49
C GLN A 146 0.92 8.39 -8.25
N PRO A 147 0.86 9.69 -7.90
CA PRO A 147 1.70 10.25 -6.84
C PRO A 147 1.50 9.60 -5.48
N VAL A 148 0.26 9.23 -5.14
CA VAL A 148 -0.07 8.57 -3.87
C VAL A 148 0.65 7.22 -3.76
N HIS A 149 0.60 6.40 -4.81
CA HIS A 149 1.25 5.08 -4.80
C HIS A 149 2.78 5.20 -4.87
N LEU A 150 3.29 6.10 -5.71
CA LEU A 150 4.73 6.35 -5.77
C LEU A 150 5.26 6.85 -4.42
N GLY A 151 4.51 7.71 -3.74
CA GLY A 151 4.83 8.20 -2.39
C GLY A 151 4.86 7.08 -1.37
N GLN A 152 3.87 6.19 -1.42
CA GLN A 152 3.82 4.99 -0.57
C GLN A 152 5.05 4.09 -0.78
N VAL A 153 5.50 3.90 -2.03
CA VAL A 153 6.73 3.12 -2.30
C VAL A 153 7.93 3.75 -1.59
N PHE A 154 8.15 5.05 -1.76
CA PHE A 154 9.25 5.73 -1.08
C PHE A 154 9.13 5.67 0.44
N GLN A 155 7.93 5.89 0.99
CA GLN A 155 7.69 5.81 2.42
C GLN A 155 8.02 4.43 2.96
N ASN A 156 7.58 3.37 2.28
CA ASN A 156 7.83 2.00 2.68
C ASN A 156 9.32 1.64 2.62
N LEU A 157 10.02 2.05 1.56
CA LEU A 157 11.45 1.81 1.41
C LEU A 157 12.26 2.54 2.49
N ILE A 158 11.98 3.82 2.71
CA ILE A 158 12.69 4.64 3.69
C ILE A 158 12.37 4.14 5.11
N ALA A 159 11.09 3.93 5.43
CA ALA A 159 10.69 3.42 6.75
C ALA A 159 11.28 2.05 7.04
N ASN A 160 11.39 1.17 6.03
CA ASN A 160 12.07 -0.11 6.20
C ASN A 160 13.57 0.06 6.38
N ALA A 161 14.24 0.96 5.65
CA ALA A 161 15.65 1.24 5.87
C ALA A 161 15.91 1.72 7.31
N LEU A 162 15.07 2.63 7.82
CA LEU A 162 15.19 3.16 9.19
C LEU A 162 14.98 2.11 10.29
N LYS A 163 14.32 0.97 10.00
CA LYS A 163 14.20 -0.13 10.98
C LYS A 163 15.51 -0.88 11.23
N PHE A 164 16.50 -0.76 10.32
CA PHE A 164 17.74 -1.55 10.35
C PHE A 164 19.00 -0.68 10.46
N VAL A 165 18.85 0.62 10.72
CA VAL A 165 19.95 1.56 11.03
C VAL A 165 20.05 1.69 12.54
#